data_AF-A0A1I6EWC7-F1
#
_entry.id   AF-A0A1I6EWC7-F1
#
_cell.length_a   1.000
_cell.length_b   1.000
_cell.length_c   1.000
_cell.angle_alpha   90.00
_cell.angle_beta   90.00
_cell.angle_gamma   90.00
#
_symmetry.space_group_name_H-M   'P 1'
#
loop_
_entity.id
_entity.type
_entity.pdbx_description
1 polymer ?
#
loop_
_entity_poly.entity_id
_entity_poly.type
_entity_poly.pdbx_seq_one_letter_code
_entity_poly.pdbx_strand_id
1 'polypeptide(L)' 'MTACHRCGRLRSSVSDLEFLAWSSERTGSSIRWLCQVCSKTHVRDIEGKLPDEYWR' A
#
# COMPACT_ATOMS: atom_id res chain seq x y z
N MET A 1 13.64 -6.15 -9.43
CA MET A 1 12.61 -7.08 -8.91
C MET A 1 11.65 -6.26 -8.06
N THR A 2 10.35 -6.25 -8.40
CA THR A 2 9.35 -5.44 -7.68
C THR A 2 8.88 -6.19 -6.44
N ALA A 3 8.90 -5.54 -5.28
CA ALA A 3 8.49 -6.11 -4.00
C ALA A 3 7.74 -5.05 -3.16
N CYS A 4 6.87 -5.52 -2.27
CA CYS A 4 6.21 -4.65 -1.30
C CYS A 4 7.27 -4.07 -0.35
N HIS A 5 7.35 -2.75 -0.26
CA HIS A 5 8.32 -2.05 0.56
C HIS A 5 8.16 -2.34 2.06
N ARG A 6 6.94 -2.68 2.52
CA ARG A 6 6.68 -2.99 3.95
C ARG A 6 6.90 -4.45 4.32
N CYS A 7 6.32 -5.39 3.55
CA CYS A 7 6.33 -6.81 3.93
C CYS A 7 7.23 -7.69 3.05
N GLY A 8 7.89 -7.14 2.03
CA GLY A 8 8.80 -7.87 1.15
C GLY A 8 8.12 -8.83 0.17
N ARG A 9 6.78 -8.95 0.17
CA ARG A 9 6.04 -9.79 -0.80
C ARG A 9 6.51 -9.47 -2.22
N LEU A 10 6.85 -10.47 -3.00
CA LEU A 10 7.42 -10.31 -4.33
C LEU A 10 6.32 -10.21 -5.38
N ARG A 11 6.53 -9.39 -6.42
CA ARG A 11 5.63 -9.33 -7.59
C ARG A 11 5.49 -10.69 -8.28
N SER A 12 6.57 -11.46 -8.34
CA SER A 12 6.59 -12.78 -8.98
C SER A 12 5.84 -13.84 -8.17
N SER A 13 5.48 -13.57 -6.92
CA SER A 13 4.75 -14.53 -6.06
C SER A 13 3.25 -14.32 -6.05
N VAL A 14 2.71 -13.44 -6.91
CA VAL A 14 1.28 -13.08 -6.95
C VAL A 14 0.77 -13.05 -8.39
N SER A 15 -0.53 -13.29 -8.58
CA SER A 15 -1.17 -13.20 -9.89
C SER A 15 -1.19 -11.75 -10.40
N ASP A 16 -1.39 -11.59 -11.71
CA ASP A 16 -1.54 -10.26 -12.31
C ASP A 16 -2.76 -9.51 -11.75
N LEU A 17 -3.85 -10.24 -11.51
CA LEU A 17 -5.05 -9.68 -10.89
C LEU A 17 -4.78 -9.17 -9.47
N GLU A 18 -4.02 -9.93 -8.67
CA GLU A 18 -3.63 -9.46 -7.33
C GLU A 18 -2.70 -8.24 -7.43
N PHE A 19 -1.80 -8.21 -8.40
CA PHE A 19 -0.89 -7.09 -8.59
C PHE A 19 -1.59 -5.79 -9.01
N LEU A 20 -2.69 -5.86 -9.78
CA LEU A 20 -3.49 -4.68 -10.13
C LEU A 20 -4.00 -3.90 -8.91
N ALA A 21 -4.16 -4.56 -7.76
CA ALA A 21 -4.56 -3.92 -6.51
C ALA A 21 -3.40 -3.30 -5.71
N TRP A 22 -2.16 -3.37 -6.22
CA TRP A 22 -1.00 -2.76 -5.56
C TRP A 22 -0.94 -1.26 -5.81
N SER A 23 -0.47 -0.52 -4.80
CA SER A 23 -0.27 0.93 -4.89
C SER A 23 1.21 1.21 -5.14
N SER A 24 1.50 2.26 -5.92
CA SER A 24 2.84 2.83 -6.00
C SER A 24 2.86 4.20 -5.32
N GLU A 25 3.90 4.46 -4.55
CA GLU A 25 4.14 5.74 -3.90
C GLU A 25 5.45 6.33 -4.42
N ARG A 26 5.43 7.62 -4.73
CA ARG A 26 6.64 8.38 -5.05
C ARG A 26 7.24 8.92 -3.76
N THR A 27 8.46 8.50 -3.46
CA THR A 27 9.26 9.02 -2.35
C THR A 27 10.50 9.67 -2.92
N GLY A 28 10.45 11.01 -3.05
CA GLY A 28 11.47 11.79 -3.75
C GLY A 28 11.54 11.36 -5.22
N SER A 29 12.74 10.94 -5.66
CA SER A 29 12.99 10.40 -7.01
C SER A 29 12.70 8.91 -7.15
N SER A 30 12.36 8.21 -6.06
CA SER A 30 12.16 6.75 -6.07
C SER A 30 10.67 6.35 -6.07
N ILE A 31 10.36 5.24 -6.73
CA ILE A 31 9.03 4.61 -6.66
C ILE A 31 9.11 3.42 -5.70
N ARG A 32 8.24 3.42 -4.69
CA ARG A 32 8.03 2.30 -3.78
C ARG A 32 6.69 1.64 -4.11
N TRP A 33 6.64 0.32 -3.99
CA TRP A 33 5.41 -0.45 -4.20
C TRP A 33 4.89 -0.96 -2.86
N LEU A 34 3.58 -0.97 -2.69
CA LEU A 34 2.90 -1.58 -1.55
C LEU A 34 1.84 -2.56 -2.04
N CYS A 35 1.79 -3.73 -1.41
CA CYS A 35 0.67 -4.64 -1.63
C CYS A 35 -0.61 -4.06 -1.02
N GLN A 36 -1.75 -4.50 -1.54
CA GLN A 36 -3.10 -4.10 -1.11
C GLN A 36 -3.31 -4.19 0.41
N VAL A 37 -2.71 -5.18 1.09
CA VAL A 37 -2.83 -5.36 2.54
C VAL A 37 -2.10 -4.24 3.27
N CYS A 38 -0.80 -4.05 2.96
CA CYS A 38 0.02 -3.03 3.60
C CYS A 38 -0.45 -1.60 3.30
N SER A 39 -0.98 -1.36 2.08
CA SER A 39 -1.59 -0.10 1.68
C SER A 39 -2.84 0.21 2.52
N LYS A 40 -3.79 -0.74 2.60
CA LYS A 40 -5.02 -0.57 3.40
C LYS A 40 -4.75 -0.44 4.89
N THR A 41 -3.79 -1.17 5.45
CA THR A 41 -3.39 -1.00 6.86
C THR A 41 -2.89 0.42 7.11
N HIS A 42 -2.03 0.95 6.23
CA HIS A 42 -1.51 2.32 6.39
C HIS A 42 -2.61 3.38 6.33
N VAL A 43 -3.57 3.25 5.40
CA VAL A 43 -4.73 4.14 5.33
C VAL A 43 -5.53 4.09 6.63
N ARG A 44 -5.85 2.90 7.13
CA ARG A 44 -6.58 2.75 8.41
C ARG A 44 -5.84 3.36 9.60
N ASP A 45 -4.52 3.24 9.64
CA ASP A 45 -3.70 3.84 10.71
C ASP A 45 -3.74 5.39 10.67
N ILE A 46 -3.98 5.98 9.50
CA ILE A 46 -4.15 7.43 9.30
C ILE A 46 -5.59 7.83 9.65
N GLU A 47 -6.57 7.18 9.02
CA GLU A 47 -7.98 7.49 9.15
C GLU A 47 -8.50 7.25 10.57
N GLY A 48 -8.07 6.17 11.23
CA GLY A 48 -8.46 5.86 12.61
C GLY A 48 -7.91 6.81 13.68
N LYS A 49 -7.06 7.77 13.29
CA LYS A 49 -6.58 8.87 14.16
C LYS A 49 -7.34 10.17 13.92
N LEU A 50 -8.18 10.23 12.90
CA LEU A 50 -8.98 11.41 12.63
C LEU A 50 -10.20 11.41 13.56
N PRO A 51 -10.53 12.55 14.18
CA PRO A 51 -11.75 12.70 14.96
C PRO A 51 -13.01 12.38 14.14
N ASP A 52 -14.06 11.89 14.81
CA ASP A 52 -15.32 11.47 14.16
C ASP A 52 -15.98 12.59 13.33
N GLU A 53 -15.76 13.87 13.68
CA GLU A 53 -16.31 15.00 12.93
C GLU A 53 -15.84 15.07 11.47
N TYR A 54 -14.73 14.42 11.12
CA TYR A 54 -14.22 14.36 9.74
C TYR A 54 -14.88 13.28 8.87
N TRP A 55 -15.71 12.40 9.45
CA TRP A 55 -16.40 11.31 8.74
C TRP A 55 -17.89 11.55 8.49
N ARG A 56 -18.42 12.71 8.91
CA ARG A 56 -19.85 13.01 8.88
C ARG A 56 -20.34 13.60 7.56
#